data_AF-A0A4R5VZJ4-F1
#
_entry.id   AF-A0A4R5VZJ4-F1
#
_cell.length_a   1.000
_cell.length_b   1.000
_cell.length_c   1.000
_cell.angle_alpha   90.00
_cell.angle_beta   90.00
_cell.angle_gamma   90.00
#
_symmetry.space_group_name_H-M   'P 1'
#
loop_
_entity.id
_entity.type
_entity.pdbx_description
1 polymer ?
#
loop_
_entity_poly.entity_id
_entity_poly.type
_entity_poly.pdbx_seq_one_letter_code
_entity_poly.pdbx_strand_id
1 'polypeptide(L)'
;MATYSHSSILSENEIDFLLDLLPISQSRIPDIYIFEGWQEIATLSGNLSSRYYLLKHLVKTSIFSSYNYQQCKIFIYLFNLPYHDPLLKKLHGVFCLFHEMRHHHQFTTNKHKFLQALSGPPLLGSSYSFSWVEKDANKHAIKWMRRNRNKINHQFQLHFHQWDIRVNEENKLRILPG
;
A
#
# COMPACT_ATOMS: atom_id res chain seq x y z
N MET A 1 2.17 19.29 -8.28
CA MET A 1 0.83 18.82 -8.67
C MET A 1 0.97 17.37 -9.06
N ALA A 2 0.28 16.48 -8.35
CA ALA A 2 0.20 15.08 -8.73
C ALA A 2 -0.65 14.94 -10.01
N THR A 3 -0.39 13.91 -10.80
CA THR A 3 -1.03 13.69 -12.11
C THR A 3 -1.80 12.37 -12.02
N TYR A 4 -3.11 12.40 -12.26
CA TYR A 4 -4.01 11.25 -12.04
C TYR A 4 -4.75 10.87 -13.33
N SER A 5 -4.92 9.57 -13.56
CA SER A 5 -5.63 8.97 -14.71
C SER A 5 -7.11 8.69 -14.37
N HIS A 6 -7.99 8.78 -15.36
CA HIS A 6 -9.45 8.63 -15.24
C HIS A 6 -9.90 7.26 -14.72
N SER A 7 -10.93 7.30 -13.86
CA SER A 7 -11.59 6.23 -13.09
C SER A 7 -10.65 5.37 -12.24
N SER A 8 -10.27 5.90 -11.08
CA SER A 8 -9.57 5.12 -10.07
C SER A 8 -10.53 4.52 -9.03
N ILE A 9 -10.33 3.24 -8.67
CA ILE A 9 -10.78 2.58 -7.45
C ILE A 9 -10.64 3.51 -6.24
N LEU A 10 -9.59 4.34 -6.16
CA LEU A 10 -9.49 5.42 -5.19
C LEU A 10 -9.31 6.76 -5.91
N SER A 11 -10.37 7.56 -5.95
CA SER A 11 -10.32 8.93 -6.43
C SER A 11 -9.40 9.81 -5.58
N GLU A 12 -8.91 10.90 -6.16
CA GLU A 12 -8.08 11.90 -5.48
C GLU A 12 -8.70 12.39 -4.16
N ASN A 13 -9.99 12.74 -4.19
CA ASN A 13 -10.73 13.16 -2.99
C ASN A 13 -10.80 12.06 -1.91
N GLU A 14 -10.90 10.79 -2.32
CA GLU A 14 -10.86 9.66 -1.38
C GLU A 14 -9.44 9.48 -0.79
N ILE A 15 -8.38 9.72 -1.57
CA ILE A 15 -7.00 9.69 -1.07
C ILE A 15 -6.78 10.82 -0.06
N ASP A 16 -7.14 12.05 -0.40
CA ASP A 16 -6.99 13.22 0.49
C ASP A 16 -7.72 13.02 1.81
N PHE A 17 -8.98 12.55 1.75
CA PHE A 17 -9.73 12.17 2.94
C PHE A 17 -8.99 11.14 3.79
N LEU A 18 -8.40 10.10 3.19
CA LEU A 18 -7.64 9.08 3.92
C LEU A 18 -6.37 9.66 4.54
N LEU A 19 -5.69 10.57 3.87
CA LEU A 19 -4.50 11.25 4.39
C LEU A 19 -4.84 12.11 5.61
N ASP A 20 -5.98 12.80 5.60
CA ASP A 20 -6.49 13.59 6.75
C ASP A 20 -6.82 12.74 7.98
N LEU A 21 -7.03 11.43 7.80
CA LEU A 21 -7.23 10.50 8.91
C LEU A 21 -5.93 10.12 9.61
N LEU A 22 -4.77 10.38 9.02
CA LEU A 22 -3.47 10.03 9.58
C LEU A 22 -3.05 11.04 10.67
N PRO A 23 -2.37 10.57 11.74
CA PRO A 23 -2.12 11.38 12.94
C PRO A 23 -1.00 12.41 12.80
N ILE A 24 -0.38 12.58 11.63
CA ILE A 24 0.92 13.28 11.53
C ILE A 24 0.86 14.43 10.52
N SER A 25 1.30 15.60 10.99
CA SER A 25 1.87 16.68 10.19
C SER A 25 3.16 16.19 9.52
N GLN A 26 3.03 15.43 8.43
CA GLN A 26 4.20 15.03 7.66
C GLN A 26 4.76 16.29 6.98
N SER A 27 6.06 16.55 7.13
CA SER A 27 6.69 17.70 6.48
C SER A 27 6.60 17.62 4.95
N ARG A 28 6.47 16.40 4.41
CA ARG A 28 6.24 16.13 3.00
C ARG A 28 5.44 14.84 2.84
N ILE A 29 4.33 14.92 2.13
CA ILE A 29 3.55 13.75 1.70
C ILE A 29 4.25 13.16 0.45
N PRO A 30 4.46 11.84 0.37
CA PRO A 30 5.01 11.21 -0.83
C PRO A 30 4.04 11.29 -2.01
N ASP A 31 4.56 11.27 -3.24
CA ASP A 31 3.70 11.19 -4.43
C ASP A 31 3.05 9.79 -4.47
N ILE A 32 1.73 9.73 -4.61
CA ILE A 32 0.95 8.48 -4.59
C ILE A 32 0.50 8.13 -6.01
N TYR A 33 0.82 6.90 -6.43
CA TYR A 33 0.43 6.35 -7.71
C TYR A 33 -0.37 5.06 -7.49
N ILE A 34 -1.54 4.99 -8.10
CA ILE A 34 -2.43 3.83 -8.03
C ILE A 34 -2.56 3.26 -9.44
N PHE A 35 -2.33 1.96 -9.57
CA PHE A 35 -2.39 1.24 -10.84
C PHE A 35 -3.49 0.18 -10.78
N GLU A 36 -4.40 0.25 -11.73
CA GLU A 36 -5.60 -0.59 -11.79
C GLU A 36 -5.62 -1.49 -13.02
N GLY A 37 -4.98 -1.01 -14.08
CA GLY A 37 -4.65 -1.77 -15.27
C GLY A 37 -3.15 -1.92 -15.47
N TRP A 38 -2.77 -3.04 -16.08
CA TRP A 38 -1.41 -3.29 -16.56
C TRP A 38 -0.87 -2.20 -17.49
N GLN A 39 -1.77 -1.60 -18.28
CA GLN A 39 -1.44 -0.60 -19.29
C GLN A 39 -0.94 0.71 -18.64
N GLU A 40 -1.32 0.99 -17.39
CA GLU A 40 -0.96 2.22 -16.68
C GLU A 40 0.49 2.22 -16.17
N ILE A 41 1.09 1.05 -15.94
CA ILE A 41 2.53 0.96 -15.61
C ILE A 41 3.38 1.25 -16.85
N ALA A 42 2.90 0.88 -18.03
CA ALA A 42 3.65 0.97 -19.28
C ALA A 42 3.98 2.41 -19.69
N THR A 43 3.20 3.40 -19.22
CA THR A 43 3.38 4.82 -19.53
C THR A 43 4.47 5.51 -18.70
N LEU A 44 4.95 4.91 -17.61
CA LEU A 44 5.92 5.53 -16.68
C LEU A 44 7.40 5.26 -16.99
N SER A 45 7.76 4.46 -18.01
CA SER A 45 9.19 4.19 -18.31
C SER A 45 9.49 3.93 -19.79
N GLY A 46 10.54 4.57 -20.32
CA GLY A 46 10.89 4.56 -21.74
C GLY A 46 11.54 3.28 -22.32
N ASN A 47 11.80 2.23 -21.53
CA ASN A 47 12.62 1.08 -21.99
C ASN A 47 11.98 -0.31 -21.76
N LEU A 48 11.89 -1.15 -22.81
CA LEU A 48 11.04 -2.36 -22.91
C LEU A 48 11.57 -3.66 -22.26
N SER A 49 12.88 -3.80 -22.06
CA SER A 49 13.50 -5.06 -21.62
C SER A 49 13.61 -5.19 -20.09
N SER A 50 13.99 -4.10 -19.42
CA SER A 50 13.92 -3.97 -17.95
C SER A 50 12.47 -4.02 -17.44
N ARG A 51 11.49 -3.58 -18.27
CA ARG A 51 10.04 -3.77 -18.06
C ARG A 51 9.72 -5.23 -17.75
N TYR A 52 10.11 -6.18 -18.61
CA TYR A 52 9.69 -7.58 -18.48
C TYR A 52 10.17 -8.24 -17.18
N TYR A 53 11.41 -7.97 -16.75
CA TYR A 53 11.94 -8.57 -15.52
C TYR A 53 11.33 -7.97 -14.25
N LEU A 54 11.17 -6.64 -14.18
CA LEU A 54 10.51 -5.98 -13.05
C LEU A 54 9.03 -6.38 -12.97
N LEU A 55 8.33 -6.42 -14.12
CA LEU A 55 6.93 -6.84 -14.23
C LEU A 55 6.77 -8.31 -13.81
N LYS A 56 7.61 -9.22 -14.33
CA LYS A 56 7.58 -10.63 -13.95
C LYS A 56 7.86 -10.83 -12.46
N HIS A 57 8.69 -9.99 -11.87
CA HIS A 57 8.93 -10.02 -10.42
C HIS A 57 7.68 -9.59 -9.65
N LEU A 58 7.10 -8.42 -9.94
CA LEU A 58 5.90 -7.90 -9.28
C LEU A 58 4.69 -8.87 -9.35
N VAL A 59 4.47 -9.52 -10.51
CA VAL A 59 3.45 -10.56 -10.67
C VAL A 59 3.75 -11.78 -9.81
N LYS A 60 4.97 -12.33 -9.93
CA LYS A 60 5.32 -13.59 -9.29
C LYS A 60 5.36 -13.50 -7.76
N THR A 61 5.66 -12.33 -7.21
CA THR A 61 5.80 -12.14 -5.77
C THR A 61 4.53 -11.64 -5.09
N SER A 62 3.43 -11.43 -5.83
CA SER A 62 2.16 -10.91 -5.28
C SER A 62 2.35 -9.60 -4.51
N ILE A 63 3.19 -8.69 -5.00
CA ILE A 63 3.38 -7.37 -4.39
C ILE A 63 2.17 -6.50 -4.70
N PHE A 64 1.53 -5.96 -3.65
CA PHE A 64 0.33 -5.12 -3.77
C PHE A 64 0.62 -3.63 -3.60
N SER A 65 1.71 -3.27 -2.96
CA SER A 65 2.17 -1.89 -2.82
C SER A 65 3.68 -1.83 -2.56
N SER A 66 4.26 -0.64 -2.74
CA SER A 66 5.66 -0.39 -2.40
C SER A 66 5.93 1.10 -2.15
N TYR A 67 6.70 1.40 -1.11
CA TYR A 67 7.29 2.71 -0.87
C TYR A 67 8.72 2.80 -1.41
N ASN A 68 8.93 3.68 -2.40
CA ASN A 68 10.25 4.04 -2.90
C ASN A 68 10.79 5.25 -2.10
N TYR A 69 11.63 4.96 -1.11
CA TYR A 69 12.23 5.97 -0.24
C TYR A 69 13.23 6.90 -0.95
N GLN A 70 13.83 6.47 -2.07
CA GLN A 70 14.78 7.30 -2.82
C GLN A 70 14.07 8.41 -3.58
N GLN A 71 12.89 8.09 -4.14
CA GLN A 71 12.08 9.03 -4.91
C GLN A 71 10.96 9.68 -4.10
N CYS A 72 10.75 9.22 -2.86
CA CYS A 72 9.63 9.60 -2.02
C CYS A 72 8.27 9.35 -2.70
N LYS A 73 8.09 8.14 -3.24
CA LYS A 73 6.89 7.73 -3.99
C LYS A 73 6.25 6.49 -3.37
N ILE A 74 4.92 6.46 -3.35
CA ILE A 74 4.11 5.29 -3.01
C ILE A 74 3.50 4.76 -4.30
N PHE A 75 3.59 3.46 -4.51
CA PHE A 75 2.96 2.75 -5.62
C PHE A 75 2.00 1.70 -5.07
N ILE A 76 0.76 1.68 -5.56
CA ILE A 76 -0.27 0.72 -5.18
C ILE A 76 -0.72 -0.02 -6.44
N TYR A 77 -0.61 -1.35 -6.44
CA TYR A 77 -0.81 -2.23 -7.59
C TYR A 77 -2.11 -3.04 -7.46
N LEU A 78 -3.26 -2.38 -7.65
CA LEU A 78 -4.58 -2.98 -7.48
C LEU A 78 -4.94 -4.03 -8.54
N PHE A 79 -4.24 -4.04 -9.68
CA PHE A 79 -4.37 -5.10 -10.69
C PHE A 79 -3.84 -6.46 -10.22
N ASN A 80 -2.96 -6.49 -9.20
CA ASN A 80 -2.33 -7.72 -8.71
C ASN A 80 -3.20 -8.43 -7.65
N LEU A 81 -4.30 -7.81 -7.24
CA LEU A 81 -5.22 -8.36 -6.24
C LEU A 81 -5.98 -9.57 -6.81
N PRO A 82 -6.11 -10.67 -6.04
CA PRO A 82 -6.69 -11.92 -6.53
C PRO A 82 -8.23 -11.90 -6.65
N TYR A 83 -8.88 -10.78 -6.36
CA TYR A 83 -10.33 -10.63 -6.38
C TYR A 83 -10.77 -9.47 -7.28
N HIS A 84 -11.94 -9.62 -7.89
CA HIS A 84 -12.52 -8.63 -8.80
C HIS A 84 -13.51 -7.67 -8.13
N ASP A 85 -13.93 -7.95 -6.89
CA ASP A 85 -14.87 -7.10 -6.14
C ASP A 85 -14.30 -5.68 -5.94
N PRO A 86 -14.95 -4.63 -6.48
CA PRO A 86 -14.45 -3.27 -6.39
C PRO A 86 -14.32 -2.76 -4.95
N LEU A 87 -15.23 -3.13 -4.05
CA LEU A 87 -15.21 -2.70 -2.65
C LEU A 87 -14.06 -3.34 -1.88
N LEU A 88 -13.81 -4.62 -2.11
CA LEU A 88 -12.64 -5.30 -1.53
C LEU A 88 -11.34 -4.68 -2.04
N LYS A 89 -11.27 -4.33 -3.34
CA LYS A 89 -10.12 -3.61 -3.89
C LYS A 89 -9.93 -2.23 -3.27
N LYS A 90 -11.03 -1.48 -3.05
CA LYS A 90 -10.98 -0.20 -2.32
C LYS A 90 -10.38 -0.37 -0.93
N LEU A 91 -10.93 -1.29 -0.13
CA LEU A 91 -10.46 -1.53 1.24
C LEU A 91 -9.00 -2.00 1.29
N HIS A 92 -8.55 -2.82 0.33
CA HIS A 92 -7.14 -3.18 0.22
C HIS A 92 -6.29 -1.98 -0.17
N GLY A 93 -6.73 -1.16 -1.11
CA GLY A 93 -6.06 0.09 -1.45
C GLY A 93 -5.87 1.00 -0.24
N VAL A 94 -6.90 1.14 0.61
CA VAL A 94 -6.79 1.90 1.87
C VAL A 94 -5.75 1.27 2.80
N PHE A 95 -5.76 -0.06 2.94
CA PHE A 95 -4.77 -0.76 3.75
C PHE A 95 -3.34 -0.50 3.26
N CYS A 96 -3.10 -0.71 1.96
CA CYS A 96 -1.82 -0.46 1.30
C CYS A 96 -1.38 0.99 1.51
N LEU A 97 -2.28 1.96 1.33
CA LEU A 97 -1.95 3.37 1.55
C LEU A 97 -1.45 3.62 2.98
N PHE A 98 -2.19 3.17 4.00
CA PHE A 98 -1.76 3.36 5.40
C PHE A 98 -0.48 2.59 5.74
N HIS A 99 -0.29 1.42 5.15
CA HIS A 99 0.91 0.62 5.29
C HIS A 99 2.13 1.36 4.72
N GLU A 100 2.07 1.83 3.47
CA GLU A 100 3.18 2.53 2.82
C GLU A 100 3.44 3.91 3.44
N MET A 101 2.39 4.62 3.88
CA MET A 101 2.54 5.86 4.64
C MET A 101 3.26 5.62 5.98
N ARG A 102 3.11 4.43 6.58
CA ARG A 102 3.89 4.06 7.76
C ARG A 102 5.35 3.83 7.42
N HIS A 103 5.67 3.20 6.28
CA HIS A 103 7.06 3.10 5.81
C HIS A 103 7.69 4.47 5.58
N HIS A 104 6.96 5.39 4.95
CA HIS A 104 7.40 6.76 4.79
C HIS A 104 7.72 7.42 6.15
N HIS A 105 6.83 7.29 7.13
CA HIS A 105 7.06 7.82 8.46
C HIS A 105 8.27 7.17 9.17
N GLN A 106 8.42 5.84 9.08
CA GLN A 106 9.57 5.13 9.66
C GLN A 106 10.89 5.61 9.04
N PHE A 107 10.93 5.84 7.72
CA PHE A 107 12.09 6.37 7.02
C PHE A 107 12.41 7.81 7.43
N THR A 108 11.41 8.68 7.50
CA THR A 108 11.60 10.11 7.82
C THR A 108 11.94 10.36 9.29
N THR A 109 11.41 9.56 10.21
CA THR A 109 11.67 9.70 11.66
C THR A 109 12.86 8.88 12.14
N ASN A 110 13.14 7.72 11.53
CA ASN A 110 14.21 6.83 11.96
C ASN A 110 14.91 6.14 10.77
N LYS A 111 15.46 6.97 9.88
CA LYS A 111 16.13 6.56 8.63
C LYS A 111 17.14 5.44 8.84
N HIS A 112 18.01 5.55 9.84
CA HIS A 112 19.06 4.56 10.07
C HIS A 112 18.48 3.18 10.39
N LYS A 113 17.52 3.10 11.32
CA LYS A 113 16.88 1.84 11.70
C LYS A 113 16.06 1.23 10.56
N PHE A 114 15.43 2.07 9.73
CA PHE A 114 14.74 1.64 8.52
C PHE A 114 15.70 1.01 7.50
N LEU A 115 16.81 1.70 7.17
CA LEU A 115 17.79 1.19 6.20
C LEU A 115 18.52 -0.07 6.67
N GLN A 116 18.79 -0.20 7.97
CA GLN A 116 19.35 -1.43 8.55
C GLN A 116 18.41 -2.64 8.39
N ALA A 117 17.10 -2.44 8.51
CA ALA A 117 16.13 -3.51 8.33
C ALA A 117 16.07 -4.02 6.87
N LEU A 118 16.38 -3.15 5.89
CA LEU A 118 16.46 -3.50 4.48
C LEU A 118 17.72 -4.29 4.12
N SER A 119 18.80 -4.12 4.89
CA SER A 119 20.14 -4.67 4.60
C SER A 119 20.49 -5.91 5.42
N GLY A 120 19.53 -6.46 6.17
CA GLY A 120 19.72 -7.67 6.99
C GLY A 120 20.11 -8.88 6.13
N PRO A 121 21.09 -9.70 6.57
CA PRO A 121 21.51 -10.86 5.81
C PRO A 121 20.38 -11.90 5.71
N PRO A 122 20.20 -12.57 4.56
CA PRO A 122 19.15 -13.59 4.35
C PRO A 122 19.44 -14.90 5.11
N LEU A 123 20.27 -14.88 6.15
CA LEU A 123 20.98 -16.05 6.69
C LEU A 123 20.11 -17.08 7.42
N LEU A 124 18.81 -16.84 7.63
CA LEU A 124 17.89 -17.80 8.25
C LEU A 124 16.47 -17.77 7.66
N GLY A 125 16.33 -17.57 6.35
CA GLY A 125 15.01 -17.65 5.69
C GLY A 125 14.00 -16.57 6.10
N SER A 126 14.41 -15.58 6.92
CA SER A 126 13.58 -14.43 7.28
C SER A 126 13.64 -13.42 6.13
N SER A 127 12.79 -13.62 5.13
CA SER A 127 12.51 -12.64 4.09
C SER A 127 12.19 -11.27 4.70
N TYR A 128 12.48 -10.19 3.97
CA TYR A 128 12.16 -8.80 4.33
C TYR A 128 10.73 -8.63 4.89
N SER A 129 9.79 -9.45 4.41
CA SER A 129 8.41 -9.59 4.88
C SER A 129 8.24 -9.99 6.36
N PHE A 130 9.28 -10.46 7.04
CA PHE A 130 9.29 -10.78 8.48
C PHE A 130 10.01 -9.73 9.35
N SER A 131 10.55 -8.67 8.72
CA SER A 131 11.25 -7.60 9.42
C SER A 131 10.31 -6.82 10.36
N TRP A 132 10.87 -6.17 11.39
CA TRP A 132 10.09 -5.34 12.30
C TRP A 132 9.40 -4.17 11.56
N VAL A 133 10.00 -3.71 10.45
CA VAL A 133 9.51 -2.62 9.59
C VAL A 133 8.15 -3.00 9.00
N GLU A 134 8.05 -4.17 8.37
CA GLU A 134 6.82 -4.73 7.80
C GLU A 134 5.76 -5.04 8.88
N LYS A 135 6.18 -5.66 9.99
CA LYS A 135 5.27 -5.98 11.11
C LYS A 135 4.65 -4.71 11.72
N ASP A 136 5.43 -3.66 11.90
CA ASP A 136 4.94 -2.38 12.41
C ASP A 136 4.04 -1.66 11.40
N ALA A 137 4.39 -1.68 10.10
CA ALA A 137 3.55 -1.13 9.03
C ALA A 137 2.17 -1.81 8.96
N ASN A 138 2.16 -3.14 8.96
CA ASN A 138 0.92 -3.93 9.01
C ASN A 138 0.08 -3.63 10.25
N LYS A 139 0.70 -3.64 11.43
CA LYS A 139 0.00 -3.36 12.70
C LYS A 139 -0.57 -1.94 12.70
N HIS A 140 0.17 -0.97 12.17
CA HIS A 140 -0.26 0.42 12.06
C HIS A 140 -1.49 0.54 11.16
N ALA A 141 -1.45 -0.03 9.95
CA ALA A 141 -2.54 0.00 9.00
C ALA A 141 -3.81 -0.65 9.56
N ILE A 142 -3.71 -1.86 10.14
CA ILE A 142 -4.86 -2.53 10.77
C ILE A 142 -5.47 -1.68 11.89
N LYS A 143 -4.62 -1.16 12.80
CA LYS A 143 -5.09 -0.36 13.94
C LYS A 143 -5.80 0.91 13.45
N TRP A 144 -5.28 1.55 12.41
CA TRP A 144 -5.87 2.76 11.85
C TRP A 144 -7.18 2.52 11.14
N MET A 145 -7.24 1.48 10.30
CA MET A 145 -8.46 1.07 9.64
C MET A 145 -9.57 0.72 10.63
N ARG A 146 -9.24 0.01 11.73
CA ARG A 146 -10.20 -0.28 12.81
C ARG A 146 -10.67 0.99 13.52
N ARG A 147 -9.75 1.90 13.86
CA ARG A 147 -10.08 3.16 14.56
C ARG A 147 -10.97 4.08 13.71
N ASN A 148 -10.78 4.10 12.40
CA ASN A 148 -11.52 4.95 11.48
C ASN A 148 -12.61 4.21 10.69
N ARG A 149 -12.97 2.96 11.08
CA ARG A 149 -13.88 2.11 10.31
C ARG A 149 -15.18 2.80 9.93
N ASN A 150 -15.83 3.51 10.87
CA ASN A 150 -17.10 4.18 10.60
C ASN A 150 -16.94 5.32 9.58
N LYS A 151 -15.85 6.08 9.66
CA LYS A 151 -15.56 7.17 8.71
C LYS A 151 -15.28 6.62 7.31
N ILE A 152 -14.49 5.54 7.24
CA ILE A 152 -14.19 4.81 5.99
C ILE A 152 -15.49 4.26 5.39
N ASN A 153 -16.30 3.54 6.18
CA ASN A 153 -17.58 2.99 5.71
C ASN A 153 -18.51 4.06 5.18
N HIS A 154 -18.60 5.21 5.86
CA HIS A 154 -19.40 6.33 5.41
C HIS A 154 -18.88 6.91 4.09
N GLN A 155 -17.58 7.20 3.99
CA GLN A 155 -16.96 7.77 2.79
C GLN A 155 -17.15 6.88 1.56
N PHE A 156 -16.96 5.56 1.73
CA PHE A 156 -17.02 4.60 0.63
C PHE A 156 -18.40 3.95 0.46
N GLN A 157 -19.42 4.41 1.19
CA GLN A 157 -20.79 3.88 1.18
C GLN A 157 -20.84 2.35 1.38
N LEU A 158 -20.00 1.83 2.27
CA LEU A 158 -19.92 0.39 2.54
C LEU A 158 -21.13 -0.04 3.38
N HIS A 159 -22.02 -0.82 2.79
CA HIS A 159 -23.23 -1.33 3.46
C HIS A 159 -22.94 -2.46 4.47
N PHE A 160 -21.72 -3.00 4.50
CA PHE A 160 -21.29 -3.99 5.49
C PHE A 160 -20.86 -3.30 6.79
N HIS A 161 -21.58 -3.54 7.88
CA HIS A 161 -21.24 -2.98 9.19
C HIS A 161 -19.94 -3.56 9.80
N GLN A 162 -19.50 -4.72 9.30
CA GLN A 162 -18.31 -5.39 9.80
C GLN A 162 -17.49 -5.94 8.64
N TRP A 163 -16.23 -5.52 8.57
CA TRP A 163 -15.17 -6.19 7.83
C TRP A 163 -13.95 -6.29 8.73
N ASP A 164 -13.28 -7.45 8.69
CA ASP A 164 -12.03 -7.66 9.41
C ASP A 164 -10.87 -7.81 8.44
N ILE A 165 -9.73 -7.26 8.84
CA ILE A 165 -8.50 -7.30 8.08
C ILE A 165 -7.53 -8.21 8.81
N ARG A 166 -7.20 -9.32 8.18
CA ARG A 166 -6.22 -10.28 8.68
C ARG A 166 -5.03 -10.33 7.75
N VAL A 167 -3.84 -10.25 8.33
CA VAL A 167 -2.58 -10.53 7.63
C VAL A 167 -2.24 -11.97 7.98
N ASN A 168 -2.19 -12.86 6.98
CA ASN A 168 -1.84 -14.26 7.21
C ASN A 168 -0.32 -14.47 7.32
N GLU A 169 0.12 -15.70 7.54
CA GLU A 169 1.54 -16.07 7.65
C GLU A 169 2.37 -15.72 6.39
N GLU A 170 1.71 -15.58 5.23
CA GLU A 170 2.31 -15.14 3.97
C GLU A 170 2.25 -13.62 3.77
N ASN A 171 1.88 -12.85 4.80
CA ASN A 171 1.61 -11.41 4.73
C ASN A 171 0.54 -10.98 3.72
N LYS A 172 -0.34 -11.90 3.30
CA LYS A 172 -1.47 -11.58 2.41
C LYS A 172 -2.64 -11.05 3.22
N LEU A 173 -3.17 -9.92 2.79
CA LEU A 173 -4.38 -9.33 3.34
C LEU A 173 -5.60 -10.18 2.99
N ARG A 174 -6.35 -10.63 4.01
CA ARG A 174 -7.71 -11.15 3.85
C ARG A 174 -8.69 -10.17 4.47
N ILE A 175 -9.67 -9.77 3.65
CA ILE A 175 -10.85 -9.06 4.12
C ILE A 175 -11.95 -10.10 4.27
N LEU A 176 -12.45 -10.28 5.48
CA LEU A 176 -13.58 -11.17 5.75
C LEU A 176 -14.85 -10.33 5.89
N PRO A 177 -15.94 -10.66 5.18
CA PRO A 177 -17.25 -10.11 5.52
C PRO A 177 -17.57 -10.57 6.95
N GLY A 178 -17.96 -9.62 7.80
CA GLY A 178 -18.48 -9.92 9.14
C GLY A 178 -19.95 -10.33 9.11
#